data_AF-A0A3R9VTM0-F1
#
_entry.id   AF-A0A3R9VTM0-F1
#
_cell.length_a   1.000
_cell.length_b   1.000
_cell.length_c   1.000
_cell.angle_alpha   90.00
_cell.angle_beta   90.00
_cell.angle_gamma   90.00
#
_symmetry.space_group_name_H-M   'P 1'
#
loop_
_entity.id
_entity.type
_entity.pdbx_description
1 polymer ?
#
loop_
_entity_poly.entity_id
_entity_poly.type
_entity_poly.pdbx_seq_one_letter_code
_entity_poly.pdbx_strand_id
1 'polypeptide(L)'
;MGVSLKDVAQRAGVSIKTVSNVVNNYPHVTPQMRAKVQRAIDELGYRPNLTARHLRKGRTGIIAFAVPELGNPYFAELAGAVIDAAAQHDYTVLVDHTAGLRERELLVCQEFRSHVIDGLILSPIHLENDDLLARQETSPLVLLGEREYEAPYDQIAIDNVAAARSAVRHLLDLGRRRIAFLGSRTGRERQPAHLRLRGWREELTAAGVAPDENLVVATDGYGRGDGAAAMAELLGRGARPDAVFAYNDLIALGAMRTLAERGLRVPEDIAVVGFDDIEESRYGAIGLTTVQPDKQAIARHAVDRLVARLAGGTVTEPRRIRPGYRLAVRESTGGAHTVAPPRGGADAD
;
A
#
# COMPACT_ATOMS: atom_id res chain seq x y z
N MET A 1 13.63 -33.96 13.17
CA MET A 1 14.48 -34.05 11.95
C MET A 1 13.54 -34.10 10.76
N GLY A 2 13.62 -33.12 9.85
CA GLY A 2 12.76 -33.09 8.66
C GLY A 2 13.27 -34.03 7.56
N VAL A 3 12.37 -34.50 6.71
CA VAL A 3 12.69 -35.29 5.52
C VAL A 3 13.57 -34.47 4.57
N SER A 4 14.65 -35.06 4.07
CA SER A 4 15.63 -34.42 3.20
C SER A 4 15.52 -34.90 1.73
N LEU A 5 16.21 -34.21 0.81
CA LEU A 5 16.32 -34.66 -0.59
C LEU A 5 16.93 -36.08 -0.70
N LYS A 6 17.77 -36.47 0.26
CA LYS A 6 18.40 -37.79 0.30
C LYS A 6 17.37 -38.88 0.58
N ASP A 7 16.44 -38.61 1.50
CA ASP A 7 15.38 -39.56 1.88
C ASP A 7 14.40 -39.77 0.72
N VAL A 8 14.03 -38.69 0.03
CA VAL A 8 13.21 -38.78 -1.19
C VAL A 8 13.92 -39.53 -2.30
N ALA A 9 15.22 -39.29 -2.50
CA ALA A 9 16.01 -39.97 -3.53
C ALA A 9 16.08 -41.48 -3.27
N GLN A 10 16.28 -41.87 -2.01
CA GLN A 10 16.28 -43.26 -1.58
C GLN A 10 14.90 -43.91 -1.76
N ARG A 11 13.82 -43.23 -1.36
CA ARG A 11 12.44 -43.72 -1.49
C ARG A 11 11.99 -43.88 -2.94
N ALA A 12 12.40 -42.95 -3.81
CA ALA A 12 12.11 -42.99 -5.25
C ALA A 12 13.09 -43.86 -6.05
N GLY A 13 14.20 -44.32 -5.45
CA GLY A 13 15.24 -45.10 -6.14
C GLY A 13 15.88 -44.34 -7.30
N VAL A 14 16.24 -43.06 -7.07
CA VAL A 14 16.89 -42.18 -8.06
C VAL A 14 18.03 -41.39 -7.39
N SER A 15 18.83 -40.66 -8.17
CA SER A 15 19.86 -39.78 -7.60
C SER A 15 19.26 -38.52 -6.96
N ILE A 16 19.97 -37.95 -5.97
CA ILE A 16 19.62 -36.65 -5.35
C ILE A 16 19.48 -35.56 -6.42
N LYS A 17 20.32 -35.58 -7.46
CA LYS A 17 20.26 -34.66 -8.60
C LYS A 17 18.93 -34.78 -9.37
N THR A 18 18.43 -36.00 -9.54
CA THR A 18 17.13 -36.24 -10.21
C THR A 18 15.98 -35.69 -9.37
N VAL A 19 15.98 -35.91 -8.06
CA VAL A 19 14.97 -35.31 -7.15
C VAL A 19 15.05 -33.79 -7.19
N SER A 20 16.25 -33.22 -7.12
CA SER A 20 16.48 -31.78 -7.23
C SER A 20 15.93 -31.23 -8.56
N ASN A 21 16.12 -31.93 -9.67
CA ASN A 21 15.60 -31.51 -10.98
C ASN A 21 14.08 -31.56 -11.06
N VAL A 22 13.44 -32.56 -10.44
CA VAL A 22 11.98 -32.62 -10.33
C VAL A 22 11.44 -31.48 -9.48
N VAL A 23 12.00 -31.29 -8.28
CA VAL A 23 11.61 -30.23 -7.34
C VAL A 23 11.77 -28.84 -7.96
N ASN A 24 12.81 -28.61 -8.77
CA ASN A 24 13.06 -27.34 -9.45
C ASN A 24 12.44 -27.26 -10.87
N ASN A 25 11.50 -28.14 -11.22
CA ASN A 25 10.83 -28.14 -12.52
C ASN A 25 11.77 -28.09 -13.75
N TYR A 26 12.90 -28.77 -13.68
CA TYR A 26 13.84 -28.83 -14.79
C TYR A 26 13.18 -29.48 -16.04
N PRO A 27 13.27 -28.86 -17.23
CA PRO A 27 12.48 -29.25 -18.40
C PRO A 27 12.85 -30.62 -18.98
N HIS A 28 14.07 -31.09 -18.77
CA HIS A 28 14.57 -32.35 -19.32
C HIS A 28 14.28 -33.59 -18.44
N VAL A 29 13.31 -33.51 -17.53
CA VAL A 29 12.86 -34.67 -16.74
C VAL A 29 11.64 -35.30 -17.38
N THR A 30 11.72 -36.60 -17.69
CA THR A 30 10.60 -37.31 -18.31
C THR A 30 9.36 -37.31 -17.40
N PRO A 31 8.14 -37.31 -17.97
CA PRO A 31 6.90 -37.34 -17.19
C PRO A 31 6.83 -38.51 -16.20
N GLN A 32 7.30 -39.69 -16.63
CA GLN A 32 7.34 -40.88 -15.79
C GLN A 32 8.27 -40.72 -14.59
N MET A 33 9.45 -40.12 -14.79
CA MET A 33 10.41 -39.86 -13.71
C MET A 33 9.86 -38.83 -12.73
N ARG A 34 9.23 -37.77 -13.24
CA ARG A 34 8.56 -36.74 -12.43
C ARG A 34 7.48 -37.35 -11.55
N ALA A 35 6.59 -38.17 -12.11
CA ALA A 35 5.54 -38.84 -11.35
C ALA A 35 6.08 -39.83 -10.30
N LYS A 36 7.20 -40.50 -10.58
CA LYS A 36 7.88 -41.37 -9.61
C LYS A 36 8.40 -40.60 -8.41
N VAL A 37 9.08 -39.48 -8.65
CA VAL A 37 9.64 -38.63 -7.58
C VAL A 37 8.52 -37.92 -6.82
N GLN A 38 7.47 -37.43 -7.49
CA GLN A 38 6.36 -36.75 -6.84
C GLN A 38 5.65 -37.65 -5.83
N ARG A 39 5.40 -38.93 -6.16
CA ARG A 39 4.85 -39.90 -5.20
C ARG A 39 5.71 -40.03 -3.94
N ALA A 40 7.04 -40.11 -4.08
CA ALA A 40 7.93 -40.19 -2.94
C ALA A 40 7.95 -38.89 -2.10
N ILE A 41 7.77 -37.72 -2.74
CA ILE A 41 7.62 -36.44 -2.05
C ILE A 41 6.32 -36.44 -1.23
N ASP A 42 5.21 -36.82 -1.84
CA ASP A 42 3.88 -36.82 -1.22
C ASP A 42 3.81 -37.81 -0.04
N GLU A 43 4.34 -39.02 -0.22
CA GLU A 43 4.36 -40.06 0.83
C GLU A 43 5.22 -39.68 2.03
N LEU A 44 6.37 -39.05 1.81
CA LEU A 44 7.27 -38.64 2.88
C LEU A 44 6.92 -37.27 3.47
N GLY A 45 5.98 -36.55 2.87
CA GLY A 45 5.69 -35.16 3.21
C GLY A 45 6.90 -34.23 3.05
N TYR A 46 7.79 -34.53 2.09
CA TYR A 46 8.96 -33.69 1.84
C TYR A 46 8.51 -32.30 1.39
N ARG A 47 9.02 -31.26 2.06
CA ARG A 47 8.83 -29.87 1.65
C ARG A 47 10.17 -29.29 1.25
N PRO A 48 10.29 -28.72 0.03
CA PRO A 48 11.49 -28.02 -0.39
C PRO A 48 11.85 -26.93 0.62
N ASN A 49 13.10 -26.91 1.06
CA ASN A 49 13.60 -25.83 1.90
C ASN A 49 13.96 -24.65 1.00
N LEU A 50 13.07 -23.64 0.95
CA LEU A 50 13.25 -22.44 0.13
C LEU A 50 14.53 -21.68 0.50
N THR A 51 14.88 -21.62 1.80
CA THR A 51 16.13 -21.02 2.29
C THR A 51 17.34 -21.74 1.70
N ALA A 52 17.35 -23.08 1.67
CA ALA A 52 18.44 -23.85 1.08
C ALA A 52 18.57 -23.63 -0.44
N ARG A 53 17.47 -23.32 -1.15
CA ARG A 53 17.48 -22.99 -2.59
C ARG A 53 18.10 -21.61 -2.84
N HIS A 54 17.75 -20.63 -2.02
CA HIS A 54 18.30 -19.27 -2.13
C HIS A 54 19.77 -19.21 -1.71
N LEU A 55 20.18 -19.95 -0.67
CA LEU A 55 21.57 -19.99 -0.22
C LEU A 55 22.53 -20.48 -1.32
N ARG A 56 22.09 -21.42 -2.17
CA ARG A 56 22.86 -21.85 -3.36
C ARG A 56 23.07 -20.73 -4.38
N LYS A 57 22.21 -19.74 -4.39
CA LYS A 57 22.31 -18.52 -5.21
C LYS A 57 22.97 -17.35 -4.46
N GLY A 58 23.54 -17.61 -3.27
CA GLY A 58 24.14 -16.58 -2.43
C GLY A 58 23.11 -15.63 -1.79
N ARG A 59 21.87 -16.09 -1.60
CA ARG A 59 20.73 -15.29 -1.12
C ARG A 59 20.06 -15.90 0.10
N THR A 60 19.42 -15.06 0.90
CA THR A 60 18.63 -15.46 2.07
C THR A 60 17.23 -15.94 1.68
N GLY A 61 16.67 -15.41 0.58
CA GLY A 61 15.28 -15.64 0.20
C GLY A 61 14.28 -14.76 0.95
N ILE A 62 14.76 -13.73 1.65
CA ILE A 62 13.96 -12.84 2.47
C ILE A 62 14.12 -11.42 1.92
N ILE A 63 13.02 -10.70 1.73
CA ILE A 63 13.03 -9.25 1.49
C ILE A 63 12.36 -8.55 2.66
N ALA A 64 12.79 -7.32 2.96
CA ALA A 64 12.12 -6.50 3.95
C ALA A 64 11.06 -5.60 3.32
N PHE A 65 9.96 -5.40 4.03
CA PHE A 65 9.00 -4.34 3.76
C PHE A 65 8.81 -3.50 5.02
N ALA A 66 9.32 -2.27 4.99
CA ALA A 66 9.28 -1.35 6.12
C ALA A 66 8.23 -0.26 5.90
N VAL A 67 7.29 -0.14 6.85
CA VAL A 67 6.16 0.78 6.82
C VAL A 67 6.12 1.65 8.07
N PRO A 68 5.51 2.85 7.99
CA PRO A 68 5.48 3.77 9.13
C PRO A 68 4.57 3.31 10.25
N GLU A 69 3.51 2.58 9.95
CA GLU A 69 2.57 2.05 10.94
C GLU A 69 1.82 0.83 10.39
N LEU A 70 1.26 0.03 11.29
CA LEU A 70 0.36 -1.09 10.97
C LEU A 70 -1.07 -0.87 11.48
N GLY A 71 -1.31 0.20 12.24
CA GLY A 71 -2.64 0.55 12.75
C GLY A 71 -3.54 1.17 11.69
N ASN A 72 -2.97 1.76 10.64
CA ASN A 72 -3.72 2.22 9.48
C ASN A 72 -3.92 1.07 8.48
N PRO A 73 -5.17 0.69 8.16
CA PRO A 73 -5.48 -0.44 7.27
C PRO A 73 -4.82 -0.34 5.89
N TYR A 74 -4.57 0.87 5.37
CA TYR A 74 -3.86 1.05 4.10
C TYR A 74 -2.52 0.31 4.07
N PHE A 75 -1.70 0.44 5.12
CA PHE A 75 -0.39 -0.20 5.18
C PHE A 75 -0.49 -1.71 5.42
N ALA A 76 -1.49 -2.17 6.18
CA ALA A 76 -1.73 -3.60 6.39
C ALA A 76 -2.17 -4.29 5.09
N GLU A 77 -3.09 -3.69 4.34
CA GLU A 77 -3.53 -4.18 3.03
C GLU A 77 -2.39 -4.17 2.01
N LEU A 78 -1.58 -3.10 2.00
CA LEU A 78 -0.39 -3.03 1.15
C LEU A 78 0.65 -4.10 1.52
N ALA A 79 0.85 -4.37 2.81
CA ALA A 79 1.73 -5.45 3.26
C ALA A 79 1.25 -6.82 2.78
N GLY A 80 -0.07 -7.09 2.86
CA GLY A 80 -0.67 -8.29 2.28
C GLY A 80 -0.39 -8.40 0.78
N ALA A 81 -0.61 -7.32 0.03
CA ALA A 81 -0.34 -7.29 -1.41
C ALA A 81 1.16 -7.50 -1.75
N VAL A 82 2.07 -6.96 -0.94
CA VAL A 82 3.52 -7.16 -1.10
C VAL A 82 3.90 -8.61 -0.79
N ILE A 83 3.33 -9.22 0.24
CA ILE A 83 3.52 -10.65 0.58
C ILE A 83 3.07 -11.53 -0.58
N ASP A 84 1.88 -11.30 -1.12
CA ASP A 84 1.33 -12.07 -2.24
C ASP A 84 2.18 -11.92 -3.50
N ALA A 85 2.63 -10.70 -3.81
CA ALA A 85 3.53 -10.45 -4.95
C ALA A 85 4.91 -11.11 -4.75
N ALA A 86 5.48 -11.05 -3.55
CA ALA A 86 6.77 -11.67 -3.24
C ALA A 86 6.72 -13.20 -3.29
N ALA A 87 5.60 -13.80 -2.89
CA ALA A 87 5.39 -15.24 -2.95
C ALA A 87 5.44 -15.77 -4.40
N GLN A 88 4.99 -14.99 -5.38
CA GLN A 88 5.11 -15.34 -6.81
C GLN A 88 6.57 -15.42 -7.28
N HIS A 89 7.47 -14.72 -6.59
CA HIS A 89 8.91 -14.73 -6.83
C HIS A 89 9.68 -15.58 -5.82
N ASP A 90 8.99 -16.47 -5.10
CA ASP A 90 9.60 -17.40 -4.15
C ASP A 90 10.31 -16.70 -2.96
N TYR A 91 9.94 -15.46 -2.65
CA TYR A 91 10.49 -14.66 -1.55
C TYR A 91 9.58 -14.64 -0.32
N THR A 92 10.18 -14.69 0.87
CA THR A 92 9.49 -14.41 2.14
C THR A 92 9.64 -12.93 2.48
N VAL A 93 8.59 -12.31 3.01
CA VAL A 93 8.62 -10.90 3.42
C VAL A 93 8.77 -10.79 4.93
N LEU A 94 9.77 -10.04 5.38
CA LEU A 94 9.90 -9.56 6.76
C LEU A 94 9.29 -8.16 6.82
N VAL A 95 8.20 -8.00 7.57
CA VAL A 95 7.57 -6.68 7.76
C VAL A 95 8.21 -5.99 8.97
N ASP A 96 8.64 -4.75 8.78
CA ASP A 96 9.17 -3.90 9.85
C ASP A 96 8.36 -2.60 9.99
N HIS A 97 8.33 -2.08 11.22
CA HIS A 97 7.52 -0.93 11.62
C HIS A 97 8.43 0.22 12.09
N THR A 98 8.54 1.26 11.27
CA THR A 98 9.42 2.42 11.55
C THR A 98 8.78 3.42 12.53
N ALA A 99 7.52 3.23 12.91
CA ALA A 99 6.73 4.17 13.74
C ALA A 99 6.65 5.60 13.17
N GLY A 100 6.96 5.77 11.88
CA GLY A 100 7.10 7.08 11.26
C GLY A 100 8.21 7.93 11.90
N LEU A 101 9.18 7.33 12.59
CA LEU A 101 10.28 8.06 13.24
C LEU A 101 11.49 8.10 12.32
N ARG A 102 12.04 9.30 12.09
CA ARG A 102 13.20 9.50 11.19
C ARG A 102 14.39 8.61 11.55
N GLU A 103 14.70 8.49 12.84
CA GLU A 103 15.80 7.66 13.35
C GLU A 103 15.65 6.18 12.97
N ARG A 104 14.42 5.66 12.97
CA ARG A 104 14.13 4.27 12.60
C ARG A 104 14.14 4.10 11.09
N GLU A 105 13.62 5.07 10.34
CA GLU A 105 13.72 5.06 8.88
C GLU A 105 15.19 5.09 8.41
N LEU A 106 16.04 5.89 9.07
CA LEU A 106 17.48 5.95 8.81
C LEU A 106 18.14 4.61 9.13
N LEU A 107 17.88 4.04 10.30
CA LEU A 107 18.41 2.73 10.69
C LEU A 107 18.03 1.65 9.66
N VAL A 108 16.77 1.63 9.23
CA VAL A 108 16.27 0.68 8.21
C VAL A 108 16.85 0.97 6.82
N CYS A 109 17.14 2.22 6.50
CA CYS A 109 17.74 2.58 5.22
C CYS A 109 19.24 2.21 5.17
N GLN A 110 19.97 2.47 6.26
CA GLN A 110 21.43 2.52 6.28
C GLN A 110 22.12 1.29 6.88
N GLU A 111 21.48 0.55 7.79
CA GLU A 111 22.16 -0.51 8.56
C GLU A 111 21.35 -1.82 8.58
N PHE A 112 20.37 -1.94 7.68
CA PHE A 112 19.35 -2.97 7.84
C PHE A 112 19.84 -4.34 7.45
N ARG A 113 20.32 -5.07 8.47
CA ARG A 113 20.47 -6.52 8.52
C ARG A 113 20.84 -7.13 7.17
N SER A 114 21.89 -6.62 6.54
CA SER A 114 22.32 -7.00 5.20
C SER A 114 22.71 -8.49 5.07
N HIS A 115 22.79 -9.20 6.19
CA HIS A 115 22.98 -10.65 6.26
C HIS A 115 21.68 -11.46 6.44
N VAL A 116 20.54 -10.80 6.69
CA VAL A 116 19.23 -11.43 6.95
C VAL A 116 18.27 -11.23 5.78
N ILE A 117 18.43 -10.14 5.02
CA ILE A 117 17.58 -9.82 3.88
C ILE A 117 18.40 -9.64 2.61
N ASP A 118 17.77 -9.89 1.48
CA ASP A 118 18.35 -9.69 0.15
C ASP A 118 18.11 -8.26 -0.35
N GLY A 119 16.96 -7.65 -0.03
CA GLY A 119 16.60 -6.31 -0.47
C GLY A 119 15.45 -5.69 0.34
N LEU A 120 15.25 -4.39 0.18
CA LEU A 120 14.34 -3.58 1.00
C LEU A 120 13.32 -2.83 0.13
N ILE A 121 12.05 -2.94 0.51
CA ILE A 121 10.99 -2.02 0.12
C ILE A 121 10.71 -1.12 1.32
N LEU A 122 10.80 0.20 1.16
CA LEU A 122 10.65 1.15 2.26
C LEU A 122 9.61 2.21 1.91
N SER A 123 8.68 2.47 2.81
CA SER A 123 7.72 3.58 2.72
C SER A 123 8.08 4.66 3.75
N PRO A 124 9.01 5.58 3.46
CA PRO A 124 9.45 6.58 4.42
C PRO A 124 8.49 7.78 4.52
N ILE A 125 8.48 8.44 5.67
CA ILE A 125 7.79 9.72 5.91
C ILE A 125 8.79 10.88 6.03
N HIS A 126 9.96 10.62 6.63
CA HIS A 126 10.91 11.64 7.04
C HIS A 126 12.29 11.57 6.37
N LEU A 127 12.63 10.48 5.67
CA LEU A 127 13.87 10.42 4.88
C LEU A 127 13.97 11.56 3.87
N GLU A 128 15.18 12.08 3.74
CA GLU A 128 15.54 13.15 2.81
C GLU A 128 16.48 12.62 1.69
N ASN A 129 16.69 13.42 0.64
CA ASN A 129 17.58 13.04 -0.46
C ASN A 129 19.00 12.71 0.03
N ASP A 130 19.56 13.53 0.92
CA ASP A 130 20.91 13.34 1.43
C ASP A 130 21.05 12.02 2.22
N ASP A 131 20.00 11.62 2.94
CA ASP A 131 19.97 10.34 3.67
C ASP A 131 20.08 9.14 2.71
N LEU A 132 19.45 9.24 1.53
CA LEU A 132 19.47 8.22 0.48
C LEU A 132 20.78 8.22 -0.32
N LEU A 133 21.34 9.40 -0.61
CA LEU A 133 22.62 9.55 -1.30
C LEU A 133 23.80 9.09 -0.42
N ALA A 134 23.70 9.27 0.90
CA ALA A 134 24.70 8.83 1.87
C ALA A 134 24.64 7.33 2.20
N ARG A 135 23.60 6.61 1.72
CA ARG A 135 23.41 5.18 1.99
C ARG A 135 24.59 4.35 1.49
N GLN A 136 25.25 3.65 2.41
CA GLN A 136 26.39 2.76 2.11
C GLN A 136 25.97 1.32 1.80
N GLU A 137 24.74 0.94 2.17
CA GLU A 137 24.22 -0.41 1.92
C GLU A 137 24.02 -0.70 0.44
N THR A 138 24.55 -1.84 0.00
CA THR A 138 24.53 -2.26 -1.41
C THR A 138 23.29 -3.08 -1.76
N SER A 139 22.50 -3.49 -0.76
CA SER A 139 21.25 -4.22 -1.00
C SER A 139 20.29 -3.35 -1.82
N PRO A 140 19.58 -3.92 -2.82
CA PRO A 140 18.59 -3.17 -3.58
C PRO A 140 17.52 -2.53 -2.69
N LEU A 141 17.14 -1.30 -3.04
CA LEU A 141 16.13 -0.51 -2.36
C LEU A 141 15.08 -0.03 -3.36
N VAL A 142 13.82 -0.22 -3.00
CA VAL A 142 12.67 0.38 -3.68
C VAL A 142 11.91 1.25 -2.68
N LEU A 143 11.63 2.48 -3.07
CA LEU A 143 10.92 3.45 -2.25
C LEU A 143 9.45 3.49 -2.64
N LEU A 144 8.58 3.42 -1.63
CA LEU A 144 7.15 3.67 -1.77
C LEU A 144 6.81 5.04 -1.21
N GLY A 145 5.78 5.65 -1.79
CA GLY A 145 5.25 6.91 -1.30
C GLY A 145 5.71 8.10 -2.12
N GLU A 146 5.16 9.25 -1.74
CA GLU A 146 4.90 10.35 -2.67
C GLU A 146 5.99 11.42 -2.66
N ARG A 147 6.93 11.32 -1.73
CA ARG A 147 8.10 12.17 -1.75
C ARG A 147 8.96 11.76 -2.95
N GLU A 148 9.14 12.69 -3.87
CA GLU A 148 10.05 12.49 -4.98
C GLU A 148 11.48 12.70 -4.50
N TYR A 149 12.30 11.68 -4.72
CA TYR A 149 13.71 11.69 -4.40
C TYR A 149 14.56 11.81 -5.66
N GLU A 150 15.57 12.66 -5.60
CA GLU A 150 16.63 12.75 -6.62
C GLU A 150 17.76 11.81 -6.21
N ALA A 151 17.44 10.51 -6.14
CA ALA A 151 18.31 9.46 -5.64
C ALA A 151 18.28 8.24 -6.58
N PRO A 152 19.32 7.39 -6.60
CA PRO A 152 19.46 6.29 -7.56
C PRO A 152 18.57 5.06 -7.23
N TYR A 153 17.37 5.28 -6.71
CA TYR A 153 16.44 4.22 -6.29
C TYR A 153 15.13 4.28 -7.05
N ASP A 154 14.58 3.10 -7.32
CA ASP A 154 13.25 2.96 -7.89
C ASP A 154 12.20 3.51 -6.92
N GLN A 155 11.26 4.30 -7.44
CA GLN A 155 10.25 5.02 -6.67
C GLN A 155 8.86 4.71 -7.23
N ILE A 156 7.96 4.31 -6.35
CA ILE A 156 6.60 3.91 -6.72
C ILE A 156 5.61 4.67 -5.85
N ALA A 157 4.78 5.46 -6.50
CA ALA A 157 3.80 6.31 -5.84
C ALA A 157 2.66 6.57 -6.81
N ILE A 158 1.45 6.85 -6.34
CA ILE A 158 0.40 7.30 -7.25
C ILE A 158 0.61 8.79 -7.58
N ASP A 159 -0.26 9.41 -8.38
CA ASP A 159 -0.26 10.88 -8.49
C ASP A 159 -1.26 11.47 -7.48
N ASN A 160 -0.76 11.89 -6.32
CA ASN A 160 -1.63 12.41 -5.24
C ASN A 160 -2.28 13.75 -5.59
N VAL A 161 -1.63 14.58 -6.40
CA VAL A 161 -2.21 15.85 -6.83
C VAL A 161 -3.37 15.56 -7.77
N ALA A 162 -3.15 14.76 -8.81
CA ALA A 162 -4.20 14.38 -9.76
C ALA A 162 -5.35 13.63 -9.06
N ALA A 163 -5.03 12.72 -8.14
CA ALA A 163 -6.04 11.97 -7.38
C ALA A 163 -6.90 12.89 -6.51
N ALA A 164 -6.29 13.82 -5.76
CA ALA A 164 -7.01 14.81 -4.98
C ALA A 164 -7.86 15.74 -5.87
N ARG A 165 -7.33 16.16 -7.02
CA ARG A 165 -8.11 16.93 -8.01
C ARG A 165 -9.34 16.17 -8.47
N SER A 166 -9.24 14.86 -8.72
CA SER A 166 -10.39 14.03 -9.11
C SER A 166 -11.48 13.97 -8.02
N ALA A 167 -11.08 13.88 -6.75
CA ALA A 167 -12.00 13.89 -5.61
C ALA A 167 -12.71 15.25 -5.45
N VAL A 168 -11.97 16.35 -5.59
CA VAL A 168 -12.54 17.71 -5.47
C VAL A 168 -13.41 18.05 -6.67
N ARG A 169 -13.02 17.63 -7.88
CA ARG A 169 -13.85 17.76 -9.08
C ARG A 169 -15.20 17.08 -8.90
N HIS A 170 -15.19 15.85 -8.39
CA HIS A 170 -16.43 15.12 -8.10
C HIS A 170 -17.37 15.91 -7.17
N LEU A 171 -16.84 16.51 -6.10
CA LEU A 171 -17.63 17.35 -5.19
C LEU A 171 -18.17 18.62 -5.90
N LEU A 172 -17.37 19.26 -6.74
CA LEU A 172 -17.78 20.42 -7.53
C LEU A 172 -18.86 20.09 -8.56
N ASP A 173 -18.74 18.93 -9.21
CA ASP A 173 -19.72 18.43 -10.20
C ASP A 173 -21.08 18.13 -9.54
N LEU A 174 -21.08 17.79 -8.24
CA LEU A 174 -22.28 17.67 -7.40
C LEU A 174 -22.84 19.03 -6.93
N GLY A 175 -22.22 20.14 -7.34
CA GLY A 175 -22.64 21.49 -7.00
C GLY A 175 -22.12 22.00 -5.65
N ARG A 176 -21.23 21.25 -4.96
CA ARG A 176 -20.63 21.69 -3.70
C ARG A 176 -19.57 22.75 -3.97
N ARG A 177 -19.51 23.79 -3.14
CA ARG A 177 -18.65 24.98 -3.35
C ARG A 177 -17.84 25.36 -2.13
N ARG A 178 -18.28 25.01 -0.92
CA ARG A 178 -17.57 25.27 0.34
C ARG A 178 -16.94 23.98 0.84
N ILE A 179 -15.91 23.54 0.13
CA ILE A 179 -15.25 22.25 0.33
C ILE A 179 -14.13 22.41 1.36
N ALA A 180 -14.29 21.85 2.56
CA ALA A 180 -13.23 21.82 3.56
C ALA A 180 -12.18 20.75 3.27
N PHE A 181 -10.95 21.01 3.70
CA PHE A 181 -9.86 20.04 3.72
C PHE A 181 -9.49 19.71 5.17
N LEU A 182 -9.59 18.44 5.56
CA LEU A 182 -9.21 17.98 6.90
C LEU A 182 -7.96 17.11 6.84
N GLY A 183 -7.01 17.35 7.74
CA GLY A 183 -5.77 16.58 7.84
C GLY A 183 -4.61 17.20 7.07
N SER A 184 -4.54 18.53 7.02
CA SER A 184 -3.31 19.20 6.58
C SER A 184 -2.23 19.06 7.67
N ARG A 185 -0.98 19.38 7.34
CA ARG A 185 0.10 19.46 8.33
C ARG A 185 0.81 20.79 8.25
N THR A 186 1.20 21.26 9.42
CA THR A 186 2.17 22.34 9.59
C THR A 186 3.56 21.68 9.63
N GLY A 187 4.29 21.69 8.52
CA GLY A 187 5.55 20.96 8.45
C GLY A 187 6.25 21.01 7.10
N ARG A 188 7.23 20.12 6.91
CA ARG A 188 8.05 20.07 5.70
C ARG A 188 7.20 19.77 4.47
N GLU A 189 7.40 20.57 3.43
CA GLU A 189 6.72 20.43 2.14
C GLU A 189 6.93 19.03 1.50
N ARG A 190 6.03 18.66 0.59
CA ARG A 190 6.09 17.42 -0.23
C ARG A 190 5.77 16.10 0.49
N GLN A 191 5.16 16.12 1.67
CA GLN A 191 4.46 14.94 2.21
C GLN A 191 3.10 14.74 1.53
N PRO A 192 2.49 13.53 1.55
CA PRO A 192 1.21 13.27 0.91
C PRO A 192 0.11 14.29 1.26
N ALA A 193 0.03 14.74 2.51
CA ALA A 193 -0.95 15.76 2.93
C ALA A 193 -0.79 17.09 2.18
N HIS A 194 0.44 17.52 1.92
CA HIS A 194 0.72 18.73 1.12
C HIS A 194 0.31 18.57 -0.33
N LEU A 195 0.54 17.38 -0.92
CA LEU A 195 0.19 17.09 -2.31
C LEU A 195 -1.33 16.99 -2.50
N ARG A 196 -2.04 16.34 -1.56
CA ARG A 196 -3.50 16.26 -1.57
C ARG A 196 -4.13 17.65 -1.35
N LEU A 197 -3.61 18.45 -0.42
CA LEU A 197 -4.03 19.84 -0.22
C LEU A 197 -3.75 20.72 -1.45
N ARG A 198 -2.60 20.52 -2.12
CA ARG A 198 -2.28 21.19 -3.37
C ARG A 198 -3.30 20.85 -4.46
N GLY A 199 -3.64 19.57 -4.63
CA GLY A 199 -4.69 19.15 -5.57
C GLY A 199 -6.05 19.77 -5.25
N TRP A 200 -6.39 19.90 -3.97
CA TRP A 200 -7.58 20.63 -3.53
C TRP A 200 -7.57 22.11 -3.95
N ARG A 201 -6.49 22.84 -3.69
CA ARG A 201 -6.36 24.25 -4.10
C ARG A 201 -6.43 24.43 -5.61
N GLU A 202 -5.70 23.58 -6.35
CA GLU A 202 -5.61 23.65 -7.81
C GLU A 202 -6.96 23.39 -8.47
N GLU A 203 -7.71 22.38 -8.02
CA GLU A 203 -9.01 22.08 -8.63
C GLU A 203 -10.07 23.13 -8.30
N LEU A 204 -10.11 23.64 -7.07
CA LEU A 204 -11.00 24.75 -6.72
C LEU A 204 -10.74 25.97 -7.60
N THR A 205 -9.47 26.36 -7.72
CA THR A 205 -9.05 27.50 -8.54
C THR A 205 -9.42 27.29 -10.01
N ALA A 206 -9.17 26.10 -10.55
CA ALA A 206 -9.52 25.75 -11.93
C ALA A 206 -11.04 25.82 -12.20
N ALA A 207 -11.87 25.56 -11.19
CA ALA A 207 -13.33 25.67 -11.26
C ALA A 207 -13.88 27.07 -10.92
N GLY A 208 -13.01 28.07 -10.75
CA GLY A 208 -13.39 29.44 -10.41
C GLY A 208 -13.88 29.61 -8.96
N VAL A 209 -13.58 28.66 -8.08
CA VAL A 209 -13.88 28.74 -6.65
C VAL A 209 -12.61 29.13 -5.90
N ALA A 210 -12.64 30.26 -5.18
CA ALA A 210 -11.49 30.69 -4.40
C ALA A 210 -11.24 29.71 -3.23
N PRO A 211 -10.03 29.15 -3.07
CA PRO A 211 -9.69 28.36 -1.89
C PRO A 211 -9.82 29.20 -0.61
N ASP A 212 -10.69 28.80 0.31
CA ASP A 212 -10.86 29.43 1.61
C ASP A 212 -9.99 28.70 2.65
N GLU A 213 -8.87 29.32 3.04
CA GLU A 213 -7.95 28.74 4.01
C GLU A 213 -8.59 28.56 5.40
N ASN A 214 -9.71 29.23 5.71
CA ASN A 214 -10.47 28.98 6.94
C ASN A 214 -11.18 27.61 6.93
N LEU A 215 -11.26 26.96 5.76
CA LEU A 215 -11.80 25.61 5.60
C LEU A 215 -10.71 24.52 5.59
N VAL A 216 -9.45 24.90 5.84
CA VAL A 216 -8.34 23.95 5.98
C VAL A 216 -8.05 23.74 7.47
N VAL A 217 -8.06 22.48 7.91
CA VAL A 217 -7.77 22.11 9.30
C VAL A 217 -6.58 21.16 9.36
N ALA A 218 -5.57 21.57 10.12
CA ALA A 218 -4.39 20.77 10.37
C ALA A 218 -4.65 19.73 11.45
N THR A 219 -3.98 18.58 11.35
CA THR A 219 -4.03 17.52 12.37
C THR A 219 -2.63 17.05 12.75
N ASP A 220 -2.47 16.64 14.00
CA ASP A 220 -1.21 16.07 14.49
C ASP A 220 -1.06 14.61 14.06
N GLY A 221 -2.15 13.84 14.04
CA GLY A 221 -2.23 12.47 13.52
C GLY A 221 -3.08 12.34 12.25
N TYR A 222 -3.20 11.10 11.77
CA TYR A 222 -4.05 10.73 10.62
C TYR A 222 -5.07 9.64 10.97
N GLY A 223 -5.45 9.55 12.24
CA GLY A 223 -6.39 8.58 12.77
C GLY A 223 -7.82 9.11 12.84
N ARG A 224 -8.73 8.25 13.31
CA ARG A 224 -10.16 8.58 13.45
C ARG A 224 -10.40 9.70 14.45
N GLY A 225 -9.69 9.66 15.58
CA GLY A 225 -9.77 10.69 16.62
C GLY A 225 -9.35 12.07 16.10
N ASP A 226 -8.29 12.13 15.29
CA ASP A 226 -7.82 13.37 14.66
C ASP A 226 -8.89 13.98 13.74
N GLY A 227 -9.53 13.15 12.92
CA GLY A 227 -10.60 13.60 12.01
C GLY A 227 -11.84 14.08 12.75
N ALA A 228 -12.21 13.40 13.83
CA ALA A 228 -13.31 13.80 14.69
C ALA A 228 -13.06 15.17 15.34
N ALA A 229 -11.85 15.37 15.89
CA ALA A 229 -11.42 16.63 16.47
C ALA A 229 -11.37 17.76 15.44
N ALA A 230 -10.77 17.52 14.26
CA ALA A 230 -10.67 18.50 13.20
C ALA A 230 -12.05 18.97 12.69
N MET A 231 -13.00 18.04 12.53
CA MET A 231 -14.36 18.40 12.15
C MET A 231 -15.07 19.19 13.26
N ALA A 232 -14.87 18.81 14.53
CA ALA A 232 -15.47 19.50 15.66
C ALA A 232 -14.95 20.94 15.80
N GLU A 233 -13.64 21.13 15.62
CA GLU A 233 -12.96 22.42 15.57
C GLU A 233 -13.52 23.30 14.45
N LEU A 234 -13.59 22.77 13.22
CA LEU A 234 -14.10 23.50 12.06
C LEU A 234 -15.52 24.02 12.31
N LEU A 235 -16.42 23.14 12.79
CA LEU A 235 -17.80 23.53 13.11
C LEU A 235 -17.86 24.52 14.29
N GLY A 236 -16.98 24.35 15.28
CA GLY A 236 -16.89 25.21 16.46
C GLY A 236 -16.49 26.64 16.14
N ARG A 237 -15.70 26.85 15.07
CA ARG A 237 -15.38 28.19 14.52
C ARG A 237 -16.55 28.87 13.83
N GLY A 238 -17.70 28.21 13.72
CA GLY A 238 -18.85 28.71 12.97
C GLY A 238 -18.75 28.48 11.46
N ALA A 239 -17.73 27.75 10.97
CA ALA A 239 -17.64 27.41 9.56
C ALA A 239 -18.85 26.54 9.13
N ARG A 240 -19.25 26.72 7.87
CA ARG A 240 -20.35 25.99 7.23
C ARG A 240 -19.87 25.42 5.90
N PRO A 241 -19.03 24.37 5.91
CA PRO A 241 -18.72 23.66 4.68
C PRO A 241 -19.97 22.95 4.16
N ASP A 242 -20.06 22.75 2.84
CA ASP A 242 -21.07 21.90 2.20
C ASP A 242 -20.48 20.55 1.73
N ALA A 243 -19.16 20.42 1.79
CA ALA A 243 -18.44 19.17 1.60
C ALA A 243 -17.11 19.14 2.37
N VAL A 244 -16.59 17.94 2.58
CA VAL A 244 -15.27 17.67 3.16
C VAL A 244 -14.50 16.76 2.21
N PHE A 245 -13.28 17.15 1.86
CA PHE A 245 -12.25 16.27 1.37
C PHE A 245 -11.26 16.00 2.51
N ALA A 246 -11.27 14.79 3.03
CA ALA A 246 -10.39 14.37 4.10
C ALA A 246 -9.07 13.82 3.54
N TYR A 247 -7.98 14.02 4.31
CA TYR A 247 -6.67 13.50 3.97
C TYR A 247 -6.71 12.00 3.64
N ASN A 248 -7.32 11.18 4.49
CA ASN A 248 -7.52 9.76 4.30
C ASN A 248 -8.89 9.29 4.83
N ASP A 249 -9.20 8.01 4.65
CA ASP A 249 -10.45 7.40 5.10
C ASP A 249 -10.61 7.40 6.61
N LEU A 250 -9.52 7.29 7.38
CA LEU A 250 -9.59 7.33 8.84
C LEU A 250 -10.05 8.71 9.34
N ILE A 251 -9.47 9.78 8.80
CA ILE A 251 -9.89 11.17 9.07
C ILE A 251 -11.34 11.38 8.61
N ALA A 252 -11.71 10.90 7.43
CA ALA A 252 -13.07 11.02 6.89
C ALA A 252 -14.11 10.35 7.81
N LEU A 253 -13.84 9.14 8.27
CA LEU A 253 -14.71 8.39 9.16
C LEU A 253 -14.83 9.06 10.54
N GLY A 254 -13.75 9.64 11.05
CA GLY A 254 -13.78 10.50 12.23
C GLY A 254 -14.68 11.73 12.04
N ALA A 255 -14.55 12.42 10.91
CA ALA A 255 -15.37 13.59 10.58
C ALA A 255 -16.86 13.22 10.46
N MET A 256 -17.19 12.13 9.76
CA MET A 256 -18.57 11.62 9.65
C MET A 256 -19.18 11.29 11.01
N ARG A 257 -18.40 10.73 11.93
CA ARG A 257 -18.86 10.49 13.31
C ARG A 257 -19.24 11.80 14.00
N THR A 258 -18.39 12.82 13.92
CA THR A 258 -18.68 14.15 14.48
C THR A 258 -19.89 14.81 13.83
N LEU A 259 -20.05 14.69 12.51
CA LEU A 259 -21.23 15.22 11.80
C LEU A 259 -22.52 14.60 12.33
N ALA A 260 -22.55 13.27 12.48
CA ALA A 260 -23.71 12.56 13.03
C ALA A 260 -24.03 13.00 14.47
N GLU A 261 -23.01 13.19 15.32
CA GLU A 261 -23.19 13.69 16.70
C GLU A 261 -23.73 15.13 16.75
N ARG A 262 -23.48 15.92 15.70
CA ARG A 262 -24.02 17.29 15.54
C ARG A 262 -25.36 17.32 14.81
N GLY A 263 -25.95 16.15 14.50
CA GLY A 263 -27.21 16.04 13.78
C GLY A 263 -27.15 16.46 12.31
N LEU A 264 -25.95 16.52 11.72
CA LEU A 264 -25.74 16.84 10.31
C LEU A 264 -25.70 15.56 9.49
N ARG A 265 -26.46 15.54 8.40
CA ARG A 265 -26.61 14.39 7.52
C ARG A 265 -25.54 14.38 6.44
N VAL A 266 -25.06 13.19 6.13
CA VAL A 266 -24.14 12.92 5.04
C VAL A 266 -24.88 12.01 4.06
N PRO A 267 -25.03 12.39 2.77
CA PRO A 267 -24.39 13.53 2.09
C PRO A 267 -25.21 14.83 2.08
N GLU A 268 -26.45 14.85 2.59
CA GLU A 268 -27.41 15.92 2.31
C GLU A 268 -26.90 17.29 2.77
N ASP A 269 -26.48 17.38 4.03
CA ASP A 269 -26.01 18.63 4.61
C ASP A 269 -24.53 18.84 4.28
N ILE A 270 -23.69 17.80 4.45
CA ILE A 270 -22.26 17.83 4.14
C ILE A 270 -21.85 16.53 3.45
N ALA A 271 -21.41 16.62 2.19
CA ALA A 271 -20.83 15.49 1.46
C ALA A 271 -19.40 15.20 1.95
N VAL A 272 -18.96 13.93 1.96
CA VAL A 272 -17.63 13.56 2.47
C VAL A 272 -16.90 12.67 1.47
N VAL A 273 -15.65 13.01 1.15
CA VAL A 273 -14.73 12.18 0.36
C VAL A 273 -13.47 11.88 1.16
N GLY A 274 -13.08 10.61 1.20
CA GLY A 274 -11.83 10.14 1.80
C GLY A 274 -10.74 9.82 0.77
N PHE A 275 -9.75 9.07 1.22
CA PHE A 275 -8.64 8.58 0.42
C PHE A 275 -8.11 7.29 1.06
N ASP A 276 -7.80 6.28 0.22
CA ASP A 276 -7.11 5.00 0.50
C ASP A 276 -7.99 3.76 0.19
N ASP A 277 -9.32 3.92 0.16
CA ASP A 277 -10.31 2.83 0.02
C ASP A 277 -10.01 1.65 0.95
N ILE A 278 -9.93 1.94 2.25
CA ILE A 278 -9.81 0.91 3.28
C ILE A 278 -11.09 0.09 3.37
N GLU A 279 -11.02 -1.14 3.85
CA GLU A 279 -12.19 -2.01 3.94
C GLU A 279 -13.37 -1.37 4.70
N GLU A 280 -13.10 -0.70 5.82
CA GLU A 280 -14.14 -0.08 6.66
C GLU A 280 -14.89 1.05 5.95
N SER A 281 -14.31 1.65 4.91
CA SER A 281 -14.97 2.67 4.09
C SER A 281 -16.25 2.16 3.42
N ARG A 282 -16.38 0.83 3.25
CA ARG A 282 -17.51 0.18 2.56
C ARG A 282 -18.66 -0.22 3.47
N TYR A 283 -18.39 -0.41 4.76
CA TYR A 283 -19.29 -1.09 5.69
C TYR A 283 -19.80 -0.18 6.82
N GLY A 284 -19.47 1.11 6.78
CA GLY A 284 -20.12 2.10 7.63
C GLY A 284 -21.62 2.22 7.34
N ALA A 285 -22.39 2.83 8.25
CA ALA A 285 -23.81 3.10 8.04
C ALA A 285 -24.07 3.94 6.76
N ILE A 286 -23.06 4.72 6.36
CA ILE A 286 -22.98 5.45 5.09
C ILE A 286 -21.63 5.05 4.49
N GLY A 287 -21.61 4.38 3.34
CA GLY A 287 -20.37 4.04 2.67
C GLY A 287 -19.66 5.30 2.16
N LEU A 288 -18.36 5.35 2.42
CA LEU A 288 -17.51 6.49 2.15
C LEU A 288 -17.04 6.45 0.69
N THR A 289 -17.34 7.53 -0.03
CA THR A 289 -16.72 7.86 -1.30
C THR A 289 -15.25 8.15 -1.06
N THR A 290 -14.35 7.52 -1.81
CA THR A 290 -12.92 7.60 -1.52
C THR A 290 -12.09 7.36 -2.77
N VAL A 291 -10.93 8.01 -2.83
CA VAL A 291 -9.91 7.67 -3.82
C VAL A 291 -9.35 6.29 -3.47
N GLN A 292 -9.38 5.38 -4.43
CA GLN A 292 -8.83 4.05 -4.35
C GLN A 292 -7.51 3.95 -5.13
N PRO A 293 -6.34 3.95 -4.46
CA PRO A 293 -5.08 3.56 -5.08
C PRO A 293 -5.11 2.09 -5.52
N ASP A 294 -4.45 1.76 -6.63
CA ASP A 294 -4.22 0.37 -7.01
C ASP A 294 -3.08 -0.23 -6.16
N LYS A 295 -3.42 -0.58 -4.90
CA LYS A 295 -2.52 -1.21 -3.92
C LYS A 295 -1.84 -2.46 -4.47
N GLN A 296 -2.54 -3.23 -5.30
CA GLN A 296 -2.01 -4.43 -5.95
C GLN A 296 -0.95 -4.08 -7.00
N ALA A 297 -1.18 -3.08 -7.84
CA ALA A 297 -0.18 -2.60 -8.78
C ALA A 297 1.04 -1.98 -8.08
N ILE A 298 0.83 -1.19 -7.01
CA ILE A 298 1.93 -0.65 -6.19
C ILE A 298 2.82 -1.78 -5.69
N ALA A 299 2.22 -2.79 -5.04
CA ALA A 299 2.96 -3.93 -4.49
C ALA A 299 3.68 -4.74 -5.57
N ARG A 300 2.99 -5.10 -6.67
CA ARG A 300 3.59 -5.84 -7.79
C ARG A 300 4.79 -5.11 -8.37
N HIS A 301 4.64 -3.82 -8.70
CA HIS A 301 5.75 -3.04 -9.22
C HIS A 301 6.91 -2.98 -8.23
N ALA A 302 6.64 -2.87 -6.93
CA ALA A 302 7.69 -2.79 -5.91
C ALA A 302 8.52 -4.07 -5.85
N VAL A 303 7.84 -5.21 -5.77
CA VAL A 303 8.48 -6.52 -5.75
C VAL A 303 9.20 -6.81 -7.06
N ASP A 304 8.56 -6.58 -8.21
CA ASP A 304 9.16 -6.86 -9.53
C ASP A 304 10.44 -6.04 -9.75
N ARG A 305 10.44 -4.76 -9.36
CA ARG A 305 11.63 -3.90 -9.46
C ARG A 305 12.73 -4.39 -8.52
N LEU A 306 12.39 -4.73 -7.28
CA LEU A 306 13.36 -5.24 -6.31
C LEU A 306 14.00 -6.55 -6.78
N VAL A 307 13.17 -7.52 -7.23
CA VAL A 307 13.63 -8.82 -7.72
C VAL A 307 14.48 -8.68 -8.98
N ALA A 308 14.12 -7.77 -9.90
CA ALA A 308 14.93 -7.49 -11.09
C ALA A 308 16.32 -6.93 -10.75
N ARG A 309 16.40 -6.02 -9.75
CA ARG A 309 17.67 -5.50 -9.23
C ARG A 309 18.50 -6.61 -8.58
N LEU A 310 17.86 -7.46 -7.77
CA LEU A 310 18.50 -8.60 -7.15
C LEU A 310 19.11 -9.53 -8.19
N ALA A 311 18.38 -9.86 -9.26
CA ALA A 311 18.82 -10.74 -10.34
C ALA A 311 20.08 -10.27 -11.09
N GLY A 312 20.57 -9.06 -10.86
CA GLY A 312 21.76 -8.54 -11.54
C GLY A 312 21.53 -8.25 -13.02
N GLY A 313 20.27 -8.10 -13.43
CA GLY A 313 19.92 -7.75 -14.81
C GLY A 313 20.35 -6.33 -15.17
N THR A 314 20.33 -6.03 -16.48
CA THR A 314 20.62 -4.73 -17.14
C THR A 314 19.72 -3.56 -16.73
N VAL A 315 19.08 -3.62 -15.57
CA VAL A 315 18.34 -2.52 -14.97
C VAL A 315 19.34 -1.55 -14.35
N THR A 316 19.88 -0.63 -15.15
CA THR A 316 20.82 0.38 -14.67
C THR A 316 20.08 1.57 -14.09
N GLU A 317 19.08 2.09 -14.80
CA GLU A 317 18.44 3.36 -14.40
C GLU A 317 17.30 3.22 -13.38
N PRO A 318 17.28 4.07 -12.35
CA PRO A 318 16.12 4.25 -11.46
C PRO A 318 14.87 4.60 -12.25
N ARG A 319 13.71 4.07 -11.84
CA ARG A 319 12.41 4.41 -12.43
C ARG A 319 11.50 5.03 -11.41
N ARG A 320 10.76 6.05 -11.85
CA ARG A 320 9.57 6.56 -11.16
C ARG A 320 8.34 5.93 -11.83
N ILE A 321 7.63 5.11 -11.09
CA ILE A 321 6.43 4.41 -11.57
C ILE A 321 5.22 5.03 -10.89
N ARG A 322 4.17 5.32 -11.68
CA ARG A 322 2.90 5.88 -11.20
C ARG A 322 1.75 4.90 -11.43
N PRO A 323 1.47 3.98 -10.48
CA PRO A 323 0.31 3.12 -10.55
C PRO A 323 -1.00 3.94 -10.59
N GLY A 324 -2.04 3.34 -11.16
CA GLY A 324 -3.34 3.99 -11.30
C GLY A 324 -4.10 4.15 -9.97
N TYR A 325 -5.15 4.96 -10.03
CA TYR A 325 -6.15 5.11 -8.98
C TYR A 325 -7.53 5.28 -9.63
N ARG A 326 -8.59 5.13 -8.84
CA ARG A 326 -9.97 5.47 -9.24
C ARG A 326 -10.72 6.12 -8.09
N LEU A 327 -11.75 6.89 -8.38
CA LEU A 327 -12.68 7.36 -7.36
C LEU A 327 -13.78 6.31 -7.15
N ALA A 328 -13.82 5.68 -5.98
CA ALA A 328 -14.90 4.78 -5.59
C ALA A 328 -16.06 5.62 -5.03
N VAL A 329 -17.02 5.97 -5.89
CA VAL A 329 -18.21 6.76 -5.51
C VAL A 329 -19.20 5.91 -4.73
N ARG A 330 -19.66 6.42 -3.58
CA ARG A 330 -20.56 5.76 -2.62
C ARG A 330 -21.54 6.75 -1.98
N GLU A 331 -22.27 6.33 -0.95
CA GLU A 331 -23.36 7.05 -0.31
C GLU A 331 -22.97 8.41 0.23
N SER A 332 -21.73 8.57 0.74
CA SER A 332 -21.28 9.84 1.33
C SER A 332 -21.21 11.02 0.35
N THR A 333 -21.45 10.78 -0.94
CA THR A 333 -21.63 11.80 -1.97
C THR A 333 -22.85 11.55 -2.87
N GLY A 334 -23.79 10.70 -2.44
CA GLY A 334 -25.03 10.40 -3.18
C GLY A 334 -24.94 9.24 -4.18
N GLY A 335 -23.84 8.48 -4.20
CA GLY A 335 -23.75 7.22 -4.96
C GLY A 335 -24.53 6.08 -4.33
N ALA A 336 -24.87 5.06 -5.12
CA ALA A 336 -25.57 3.86 -4.63
C ALA A 336 -24.62 2.87 -3.94
N HIS A 337 -25.12 2.16 -2.93
CA HIS A 337 -24.45 0.99 -2.36
C HIS A 337 -24.33 -0.09 -3.44
N THR A 338 -23.12 -0.41 -3.89
CA THR A 338 -22.92 -1.67 -4.62
C THR A 338 -22.78 -2.78 -3.58
N VAL A 339 -23.89 -3.18 -2.96
CA VAL A 339 -23.95 -4.53 -2.39
C VAL A 339 -23.94 -5.46 -3.59
N ALA A 340 -22.90 -6.28 -3.75
CA ALA A 340 -22.94 -7.35 -4.75
C ALA A 340 -24.23 -8.17 -4.51
N PRO A 341 -25.02 -8.49 -5.54
CA PRO A 341 -26.25 -9.24 -5.34
C PRO A 341 -25.93 -10.57 -4.63
N PRO A 342 -26.79 -11.05 -3.72
CA PRO A 342 -26.61 -12.38 -3.15
C PRO A 342 -26.48 -13.36 -4.31
N ARG A 343 -25.41 -14.17 -4.30
CA ARG A 343 -25.26 -15.27 -5.26
C ARG A 343 -26.56 -16.08 -5.18
N GLY A 344 -27.21 -16.22 -6.34
CA GLY A 344 -28.57 -16.72 -6.45
C GLY A 344 -28.83 -17.92 -5.55
N GLY A 345 -29.97 -17.87 -4.87
CA GLY A 345 -30.61 -19.09 -4.40
C GLY A 345 -30.81 -19.98 -5.62
N ALA A 346 -30.08 -21.09 -5.65
CA ALA A 346 -30.46 -22.23 -6.45
C ALA A 346 -31.68 -22.86 -5.78
N ASP A 347 -32.65 -23.19 -6.60
CA ASP A 347 -33.90 -23.86 -6.27
C ASP A 347 -33.69 -25.12 -5.41
N ALA A 348 -34.64 -25.33 -4.49
CA ALA A 348 -35.08 -26.64 -4.03
C ALA A 348 -36.50 -26.49 -3.48
N ASP A 349 -37.50 -26.53 -4.36
CA ASP A 349 -38.47 -27.64 -4.45
C ASP A 349 -39.52 -27.39 -5.55
#